data_AF-A0A522VNF6-F1
#
_entry.id   AF-A0A522VNF6-F1
#
_cell.length_a   1.000
_cell.length_b   1.000
_cell.length_c   1.000
_cell.angle_alpha   90.00
_cell.angle_beta   90.00
_cell.angle_gamma   90.00
#
_symmetry.space_group_name_H-M   'P 1'
#
loop_
_entity.id
_entity.type
_entity.pdbx_description
1 polymer ?
#
loop_
_entity_poly.entity_id
_entity_poly.type
_entity_poly.pdbx_seq_one_letter_code
_entity_poly.pdbx_strand_id
1 'polypeptide(L)' 'MTDAAIAPHVWRFFRAGGFDQVRIESGADLKALSGLDQKLWVALSCPTRGVEFDARTLDLIDLDHDGRIRAGEVL' A
#
# COMPACT_ATOMS: atom_id res chain seq x y z
N MET A 1 -28.64 12.83 12.78
CA MET A 1 -27.25 12.35 12.96
C MET A 1 -26.53 12.72 11.68
N THR A 2 -25.65 13.71 11.74
CA THR A 2 -25.04 14.36 10.57
C THR A 2 -23.99 13.44 9.98
N ASP A 3 -24.20 13.00 8.74
CA ASP A 3 -23.22 12.30 7.92
C ASP A 3 -22.08 13.29 7.65
N ALA A 4 -20.95 13.13 8.33
CA ALA A 4 -19.77 13.92 8.06
C ALA A 4 -19.23 13.44 6.71
N ALA A 5 -19.47 14.22 5.66
CA ALA A 5 -18.93 13.96 4.33
C ALA A 5 -17.43 13.65 4.47
N ILE A 6 -17.06 12.40 4.21
CA ILE A 6 -15.67 11.95 4.24
C ILE A 6 -14.98 12.74 3.12
N ALA A 7 -14.19 13.74 3.50
CA ALA A 7 -13.38 14.46 2.53
C ALA A 7 -12.50 13.42 1.80
N PRO A 8 -12.43 13.44 0.46
CA PRO A 8 -11.63 12.48 -0.28
C PRO A 8 -10.18 12.54 0.20
N HIS A 9 -9.61 11.38 0.55
CA HIS A 9 -8.24 11.29 1.03
C HIS A 9 -7.28 11.74 -0.07
N VAL A 10 -6.36 12.64 0.27
CA VAL A 10 -5.40 13.20 -0.69
C VAL A 10 -4.14 12.33 -0.70
N TRP A 11 -4.01 11.52 -1.75
CA TRP A 11 -2.82 10.71 -1.96
C TRP A 11 -1.64 11.55 -2.42
N ARG A 12 -0.48 11.30 -1.82
CA ARG A 12 0.81 11.84 -2.27
C ARG A 12 1.55 10.79 -3.06
N PHE A 13 2.32 11.24 -4.04
CA PHE A 13 3.05 10.37 -4.95
C PHE A 13 4.52 10.72 -4.98
N PHE A 14 5.36 9.72 -5.25
CA PHE A 14 6.78 9.90 -5.53
C PHE A 14 7.20 9.00 -6.68
N ARG A 15 8.24 9.41 -7.42
CA ARG A 15 8.74 8.63 -8.56
C ARG A 15 9.90 7.74 -8.13
N ALA A 16 9.78 6.45 -8.37
CA ALA A 16 10.84 5.48 -8.15
C ALA A 16 10.74 4.31 -9.14
N GLY A 17 11.88 3.83 -9.63
CA GLY A 17 11.92 2.71 -10.58
C GLY A 17 11.22 2.95 -11.93
N GLY A 18 11.01 4.22 -12.31
CA GLY A 18 10.30 4.60 -13.55
C GLY A 18 8.78 4.73 -13.41
N PHE A 19 8.23 4.59 -12.20
CA PHE A 19 6.78 4.64 -11.95
C PHE A 19 6.44 5.64 -10.83
N ASP A 20 5.20 6.14 -10.83
CA ASP A 20 4.66 6.95 -9.75
C ASP A 20 4.06 6.03 -8.68
N GLN A 21 4.58 6.13 -7.46
CA GLN A 21 4.23 5.30 -6.33
C GLN A 21 3.50 6.12 -5.28
N VAL A 22 2.48 5.53 -4.66
CA VAL A 22 1.75 6.16 -3.55
C VAL A 22 2.65 6.21 -2.32
N ARG A 23 2.70 7.36 -1.66
CA ARG A 23 3.43 7.54 -0.42
C ARG A 23 2.52 7.34 0.78
N ILE A 24 2.88 6.38 1.62
CA ILE A 24 2.20 6.05 2.88
C ILE A 24 3.08 6.55 4.01
N GLU A 25 2.68 7.62 4.70
CA GLU A 25 3.46 8.21 5.81
C GLU A 25 2.67 8.28 7.12
N SER A 26 1.36 7.99 7.10
CA SER A 26 0.47 8.16 8.25
C SER A 26 -0.57 7.05 8.37
N GLY A 27 -1.15 6.91 9.57
CA GLY A 27 -2.26 5.98 9.79
C GLY A 27 -3.55 6.36 9.04
N ALA A 28 -3.70 7.64 8.65
CA ALA A 28 -4.81 8.07 7.79
C ALA A 28 -4.67 7.49 6.37
N ASP A 29 -3.43 7.43 5.85
CA ASP A 29 -3.12 6.79 4.57
C ASP A 29 -3.51 5.30 4.60
N LEU A 30 -3.15 4.60 5.69
CA LEU A 30 -3.51 3.18 5.86
C LEU A 30 -5.03 2.96 5.87
N LYS A 31 -5.79 3.80 6.58
CA LYS A 31 -7.26 3.71 6.63
C LYS A 31 -7.92 3.98 5.29
N ALA A 32 -7.29 4.80 4.44
CA ALA A 32 -7.81 5.16 3.13
C ALA A 32 -7.43 4.12 2.04
N LEU A 33 -6.55 3.16 2.31
CA LEU A 33 -6.03 2.19 1.33
C LEU A 33 -7.14 1.44 0.56
N SER A 34 -8.25 1.11 1.21
CA SER A 34 -9.38 0.42 0.57
C SER A 34 -10.05 1.25 -0.54
N GLY A 35 -9.84 2.56 -0.55
CA GLY A 35 -10.33 3.48 -1.59
C GLY A 35 -9.30 3.85 -2.64
N LEU A 36 -8.07 3.31 -2.56
CA LEU A 36 -7.02 3.57 -3.54
C LEU A 36 -7.27 2.76 -4.81
N ASP A 37 -7.22 3.41 -5.98
CA ASP A 37 -7.38 2.75 -7.28
C ASP A 37 -6.35 1.62 -7.44
N GLN A 38 -6.83 0.41 -7.71
CA GLN A 38 -6.04 -0.81 -7.83
C GLN A 38 -4.97 -0.75 -8.94
N LYS A 39 -5.07 0.16 -9.91
CA LYS A 39 -4.02 0.40 -10.91
C LYS A 39 -2.80 1.11 -10.34
N LEU A 40 -2.98 1.91 -9.28
CA LEU A 40 -1.91 2.58 -8.55
C LEU A 40 -1.22 1.64 -7.53
N TRP A 41 -1.83 0.49 -7.24
CA TRP A 41 -1.23 -0.57 -6.42
C TRP A 41 -0.10 -1.33 -7.12
N VAL A 42 0.10 -1.17 -8.44
CA VAL A 42 1.25 -1.77 -9.14
C VAL A 42 2.58 -1.29 -8.54
N ALA A 43 2.60 -0.09 -7.96
CA ALA A 43 3.70 0.47 -7.17
C ALA A 43 3.98 -0.27 -5.85
N LEU A 44 3.01 -1.05 -5.36
CA LEU A 44 3.06 -1.82 -4.11
C LEU A 44 3.33 -3.31 -4.37
N SER A 45 3.94 -3.68 -5.51
CA SER A 45 4.67 -4.94 -5.63
C SER A 45 5.88 -4.89 -4.69
N CYS A 46 5.61 -4.75 -3.40
CA CYS A 46 6.56 -4.43 -2.38
C CYS A 46 7.39 -5.69 -2.21
N PRO A 47 8.70 -5.64 -2.50
CA PRO A 47 9.52 -6.80 -2.29
C PRO A 47 9.48 -7.12 -0.79
N THR A 48 9.33 -8.40 -0.44
CA THR A 48 9.38 -8.85 0.96
C THR A 48 10.77 -8.71 1.58
N ARG A 49 11.74 -8.19 0.81
CA ARG A 49 13.16 -8.09 1.11
C ARG A 49 13.71 -6.75 0.63
N GLY A 50 14.71 -6.23 1.33
CA GLY A 50 15.40 -4.99 0.94
C GLY A 50 14.60 -3.71 1.18
N VAL A 51 13.55 -3.78 2.02
CA VAL A 51 12.78 -2.65 2.52
C VAL A 51 13.08 -2.44 4.00
N GLU A 52 12.97 -1.21 4.51
CA GLU A 52 13.11 -0.90 5.94
C GLU A 52 11.87 -1.38 6.73
N PHE A 53 11.63 -2.69 6.72
CA PHE A 53 10.52 -3.34 7.41
C PHE A 53 10.93 -4.77 7.83
N ASP A 54 10.30 -5.30 8.87
CA ASP A 54 10.63 -6.63 9.38
C ASP A 54 10.30 -7.74 8.37
N ALA A 55 11.34 -8.44 7.92
CA ALA A 55 11.26 -9.48 6.91
C ALA A 55 10.33 -10.63 7.30
N ARG A 56 10.30 -10.99 8.59
CA ARG A 56 9.46 -12.08 9.10
C ARG A 56 7.98 -11.71 9.05
N THR A 57 7.65 -10.46 9.31
CA THR A 57 6.28 -9.94 9.17
C THR A 57 5.85 -9.95 7.70
N LEU A 58 6.75 -9.61 6.77
CA LEU A 58 6.45 -9.66 5.33
C LEU A 58 6.23 -11.09 4.83
N ASP A 59 6.97 -12.07 5.37
CA ASP A 59 6.79 -13.49 5.03
C ASP A 59 5.43 -14.06 5.48
N LEU A 60 4.80 -13.47 6.50
CA LEU A 60 3.46 -13.86 6.93
C LEU A 60 2.37 -13.31 6.02
N ILE A 61 2.67 -12.26 5.24
CA ILE A 61 1.73 -11.58 4.34
C ILE A 61 1.85 -12.13 2.92
N ASP A 62 3.05 -12.55 2.51
CA ASP A 62 3.32 -13.23 1.24
C ASP A 62 2.76 -14.66 1.26
N LEU A 63 1.51 -14.82 0.84
CA LEU A 63 0.74 -16.05 0.93
C LEU A 63 1.16 -17.07 -0.14
N ASP A 64 1.66 -16.61 -1.28
CA ASP A 64 2.16 -17.47 -2.37
C ASP A 64 3.69 -17.71 -2.32
N HIS A 65 4.39 -17.03 -1.41
CA HIS A 65 5.82 -17.13 -1.16
C HIS A 65 6.68 -16.77 -2.39
N ASP A 66 6.20 -15.89 -3.27
CA ASP A 66 6.93 -15.46 -4.47
C ASP A 66 7.91 -14.28 -4.21
N GLY A 67 7.94 -13.79 -2.96
CA GLY A 67 8.78 -12.68 -2.54
C GLY A 67 8.19 -11.30 -2.85
N ARG A 68 6.91 -11.22 -3.20
CA ARG A 68 6.19 -9.98 -3.50
C ARG A 68 4.82 -10.00 -2.86
N ILE A 69 4.53 -8.95 -2.11
CA ILE A 69 3.18 -8.78 -1.56
C ILE A 69 2.27 -8.16 -2.62
N ARG A 70 1.08 -8.73 -2.78
CA ARG A 70 0.03 -8.28 -3.70
C ARG A 70 -1.17 -7.74 -2.94
N ALA A 71 -1.96 -6.90 -3.61
CA ALA A 71 -3.12 -6.26 -3.00
C ALA A 71 -4.12 -7.26 -2.37
N GLY A 72 -4.31 -8.42 -2.99
CA GLY A 72 -5.23 -9.45 -2.50
C GLY A 72 -4.76 -10.21 -1.26
N GLU A 73 -3.54 -9.97 -0.78
CA GLU A 73 -3.00 -10.61 0.42
C GLU A 73 -3.11 -9.71 1.66
N VAL A 74 -3.46 -8.43 1.45
CA VAL A 74 -3.57 -7.39 2.48
C VAL A 74 -5.03 -6.97 2.73
N LEU A 75 -5.93 -7.22 1.76
CA LEU A 75 -7.34 -6.78 1.76
C LEU A 75 -8.33 -7.92 2.00
#